data_AF-A0A6I1HXS2-F1
#
_entry.id   AF-A0A6I1HXS2-F1
#
_cell.length_a   1.000
_cell.length_b   1.000
_cell.length_c   1.000
_cell.angle_alpha   90.00
_cell.angle_beta   90.00
_cell.angle_gamma   90.00
#
_symmetry.space_group_name_H-M   'P 1'
#
loop_
_entity.id
_entity.type
_entity.pdbx_description
1 polymer ?
#
loop_
_entity_poly.entity_id
_entity_poly.type
_entity_poly.pdbx_seq_one_letter_code
_entity_poly.pdbx_strand_id
1 'polypeptide(L)'
;MSASVRAAAMKTLTESVKGKEAKAPVVVAPTAREKEEAAEVDLSERIAARLAEMRATQAARAAARAKRAAVVKAAPPPPPPVPRGTHWSYEGDSGPANWSKINVDWAKCGNGSRQSPIDIRDGMKVELEQISFDYHPSSFNVVDNGHTVQVGVSGGNYITVQNRMFELQQFHFHRPSEERINGKAFEMVVHLVHRDAEGRQAVLALLLERGTPQATIQTVWNNLPLEKFETMHPTILLDPAEMLPARRDYYTYMGSMTEPPCSEGVLWMVMKQPVQASPAQMALFSRLYPLNARPIQPANGRIIKESN
;
A
#
# COMPACT_ATOMS: atom_id res chain seq x y z
N MET A 1 -112.69 83.05 36.53
CA MET A 1 -112.98 84.28 37.27
C MET A 1 -111.83 84.54 38.23
N SER A 2 -111.37 85.80 38.28
CA SER A 2 -110.48 86.46 39.26
C SER A 2 -109.24 85.70 39.75
N ALA A 3 -108.04 86.08 39.33
CA ALA A 3 -107.27 87.28 39.74
C ALA A 3 -106.32 87.00 40.90
N SER A 4 -105.15 87.64 40.78
CA SER A 4 -104.40 88.30 41.86
C SER A 4 -103.47 87.41 42.72
N VAL A 5 -102.28 87.84 43.16
CA VAL A 5 -101.51 89.10 42.99
C VAL A 5 -100.22 88.97 43.83
N ARG A 6 -99.14 89.66 43.40
CA ARG A 6 -98.09 90.30 44.23
C ARG A 6 -97.22 89.41 45.15
N ALA A 7 -96.06 89.83 45.65
CA ALA A 7 -95.10 90.94 45.48
C ALA A 7 -93.93 90.55 46.42
N ALA A 8 -92.67 90.63 46.00
CA ALA A 8 -91.74 91.75 46.20
C ALA A 8 -90.78 91.62 47.39
N ALA A 9 -89.65 92.30 47.18
CA ALA A 9 -88.76 92.97 48.14
C ALA A 9 -87.55 92.21 48.73
N MET A 10 -86.41 92.48 48.07
CA MET A 10 -85.12 92.95 48.62
C MET A 10 -84.83 92.77 50.11
N LYS A 11 -83.68 92.13 50.42
CA LYS A 11 -82.63 92.75 51.23
C LYS A 11 -81.25 92.08 51.06
N THR A 12 -80.26 92.94 51.00
CA THR A 12 -78.80 92.79 50.89
C THR A 12 -78.15 92.16 52.12
N LEU A 13 -77.08 91.35 51.94
CA LEU A 13 -75.69 91.60 52.41
C LEU A 13 -74.78 90.37 52.23
N THR A 14 -73.50 90.69 52.06
CA THR A 14 -72.30 89.94 51.67
C THR A 14 -71.86 88.80 52.60
N GLU A 15 -71.35 87.69 52.06
CA GLU A 15 -69.90 87.32 52.05
C GLU A 15 -69.62 85.89 51.50
N SER A 16 -68.68 85.84 50.54
CA SER A 16 -67.59 84.86 50.29
C SER A 16 -67.72 83.36 50.65
N VAL A 17 -67.46 82.48 49.65
CA VAL A 17 -66.25 81.61 49.56
C VAL A 17 -66.47 80.40 48.61
N LYS A 18 -65.53 80.25 47.65
CA LYS A 18 -65.07 79.07 46.86
C LYS A 18 -66.04 78.31 45.94
N GLY A 19 -65.67 78.26 44.66
CA GLY A 19 -66.34 77.49 43.62
C GLY A 19 -65.83 76.06 43.38
N LYS A 20 -66.40 75.44 42.35
CA LYS A 20 -65.78 74.49 41.40
C LYS A 20 -66.79 74.11 40.30
N GLU A 21 -66.35 74.19 39.05
CA GLU A 21 -67.05 73.78 37.81
C GLU A 21 -67.01 72.26 37.59
N ALA A 22 -67.98 71.73 36.81
CA ALA A 22 -68.12 70.34 36.40
C ALA A 22 -67.76 70.10 34.92
N LYS A 23 -67.17 68.92 34.65
CA LYS A 23 -66.60 68.43 33.36
C LYS A 23 -67.57 67.54 32.55
N ALA A 24 -67.31 67.49 31.24
CA ALA A 24 -67.91 66.65 30.18
C ALA A 24 -67.33 65.19 30.12
N PRO A 25 -67.88 64.27 29.30
CA PRO A 25 -67.91 62.81 29.56
C PRO A 25 -66.62 62.04 29.20
N VAL A 26 -66.47 60.88 29.86
CA VAL A 26 -65.27 60.04 29.91
C VAL A 26 -65.27 58.97 28.80
N VAL A 27 -64.22 58.95 27.96
CA VAL A 27 -63.84 57.80 27.14
C VAL A 27 -63.08 56.82 28.03
N VAL A 28 -63.65 55.63 28.26
CA VAL A 28 -63.07 54.63 29.15
C VAL A 28 -61.90 53.94 28.45
N ALA A 29 -60.72 54.02 29.05
CA ALA A 29 -59.52 53.36 28.55
C ALA A 29 -59.65 51.83 28.65
N PRO A 30 -59.11 51.06 27.69
CA PRO A 30 -59.21 49.60 27.70
C PRO A 30 -58.55 49.02 28.96
N THR A 31 -59.19 47.99 29.51
CA THR A 31 -58.75 47.32 30.73
C THR A 31 -57.43 46.59 30.49
N ALA A 32 -56.69 46.30 31.57
CA ALA A 32 -55.39 45.62 31.48
C ALA A 32 -55.49 44.26 30.75
N ARG A 33 -56.59 43.53 30.96
CA ARG A 33 -56.86 42.24 30.33
C ARG A 33 -57.11 42.34 28.83
N GLU A 34 -57.86 43.35 28.37
CA GLU A 34 -58.10 43.56 26.93
C GLU A 34 -56.81 43.94 26.17
N LYS A 35 -55.88 44.65 26.84
CA LYS A 35 -54.56 44.96 26.27
C LYS A 35 -53.66 43.73 26.20
N GLU A 36 -53.74 42.84 27.18
CA GLU A 36 -52.99 41.59 27.23
C GLU A 36 -53.50 40.61 26.15
N GLU A 37 -54.81 40.41 26.04
CA GLU A 37 -55.41 39.59 24.98
C GLU A 37 -55.09 40.13 23.58
N ALA A 38 -55.12 41.44 23.37
CA ALA A 38 -54.71 42.05 22.09
C ALA A 38 -53.20 41.87 21.79
N ALA A 39 -52.35 41.92 22.81
CA ALA A 39 -50.92 41.69 22.66
C ALA A 39 -50.59 40.21 22.38
N GLU A 40 -51.32 39.27 22.97
CA GLU A 40 -51.20 37.83 22.65
C GLU A 40 -51.61 37.53 21.21
N VAL A 41 -52.69 38.15 20.72
CA VAL A 41 -53.11 38.02 19.32
C VAL A 41 -52.04 38.56 18.37
N ASP A 42 -51.53 39.79 18.59
CA ASP A 42 -50.44 40.38 17.78
C ASP A 42 -49.16 39.52 17.82
N LEU A 43 -48.80 38.99 18.99
CA LEU A 43 -47.65 38.08 19.11
C LEU A 43 -47.88 36.78 18.34
N SER A 44 -49.08 36.21 18.40
CA SER A 44 -49.43 34.97 17.69
C SER A 44 -49.38 35.16 16.17
N GLU A 45 -49.86 36.30 15.66
CA GLU A 45 -49.81 36.64 14.24
C GLU A 45 -48.37 36.85 13.77
N ARG A 46 -47.53 37.52 14.58
CA ARG A 46 -46.10 37.69 14.29
C ARG A 46 -45.35 36.36 14.28
N ILE A 47 -45.64 35.45 15.21
CA ILE A 47 -45.06 34.11 15.23
C ILE A 47 -45.51 33.31 13.99
N ALA A 48 -46.79 33.37 13.63
CA ALA A 48 -47.32 32.71 12.44
C ALA A 48 -46.66 33.22 11.15
N ALA A 49 -46.50 34.55 11.01
CA ALA A 49 -45.81 35.18 9.89
C ALA A 49 -44.33 34.75 9.82
N ARG A 50 -43.63 34.78 10.96
CA ARG A 50 -42.22 34.33 11.06
C ARG A 50 -42.07 32.86 10.68
N LEU A 51 -42.97 32.00 11.14
CA LEU A 51 -42.95 30.57 10.81
C LEU A 51 -43.25 30.32 9.32
N ALA A 52 -44.16 31.09 8.72
CA ALA A 52 -44.45 31.04 7.30
C ALA A 52 -43.22 31.45 6.46
N GLU A 53 -42.53 32.52 6.86
CA GLU A 53 -41.29 32.97 6.21
C GLU A 53 -40.15 31.94 6.35
N MET A 54 -40.00 31.33 7.54
CA MET A 54 -39.04 30.26 7.77
C MET A 54 -39.34 29.03 6.91
N ARG A 55 -40.62 28.62 6.80
CA ARG A 55 -41.05 27.52 5.94
C ARG A 55 -40.81 27.84 4.47
N ALA A 56 -41.11 29.04 4.02
CA ALA A 56 -40.84 29.49 2.64
C ALA A 56 -39.33 29.48 2.35
N THR A 57 -38.51 29.94 3.29
CA THR A 57 -37.04 29.91 3.19
C THR A 57 -36.49 28.48 3.14
N GLN A 58 -37.02 27.58 3.97
CA GLN A 58 -36.65 26.16 3.95
C GLN A 58 -37.07 25.50 2.64
N ALA A 59 -38.29 25.76 2.16
CA ALA A 59 -38.78 25.27 0.87
C ALA A 59 -37.94 25.79 -0.30
N ALA A 60 -37.57 27.08 -0.29
CA ALA A 60 -36.69 27.66 -1.29
C ALA A 60 -35.29 27.05 -1.26
N ARG A 61 -34.71 26.81 -0.07
CA ARG A 61 -33.43 26.10 0.10
C ARG A 61 -33.51 24.65 -0.38
N ALA A 62 -34.59 23.95 -0.07
CA ALA A 62 -34.83 22.58 -0.53
C ALA A 62 -34.97 22.52 -2.06
N ALA A 63 -35.72 23.44 -2.66
CA ALA A 63 -35.86 23.56 -4.10
C ALA A 63 -34.53 23.93 -4.79
N ALA A 64 -33.72 24.82 -4.18
CA ALA A 64 -32.38 25.14 -4.67
C ALA A 64 -31.43 23.95 -4.59
N ARG A 65 -31.50 23.14 -3.51
CA ARG A 65 -30.74 21.90 -3.36
C ARG A 65 -31.17 20.85 -4.39
N ALA A 66 -32.47 20.70 -4.63
CA ALA A 66 -33.02 19.80 -5.64
C ALA A 66 -32.61 20.22 -7.07
N LYS A 67 -32.65 21.53 -7.38
CA LYS A 67 -32.15 22.06 -8.66
C LYS A 67 -30.64 21.86 -8.82
N ARG A 68 -29.83 22.05 -7.77
CA ARG A 68 -28.39 21.70 -7.81
C ARG A 68 -28.17 20.21 -8.05
N ALA A 69 -28.94 19.34 -7.40
CA ALA A 69 -28.87 17.89 -7.62
C ALA A 69 -29.29 17.49 -9.05
N ALA A 70 -30.25 18.19 -9.66
CA ALA A 70 -30.70 17.93 -11.02
C ALA A 70 -29.77 18.49 -12.12
N VAL A 71 -28.95 19.52 -11.81
CA VAL A 71 -27.98 20.12 -12.74
C VAL A 71 -26.62 19.42 -12.71
N VAL A 72 -26.31 18.64 -11.66
CA VAL A 72 -25.22 17.68 -11.70
C VAL A 72 -25.70 16.46 -12.49
N LYS A 73 -25.60 16.50 -13.83
CA LYS A 73 -25.36 15.26 -14.59
C LYS A 73 -24.23 14.56 -13.86
N ALA A 74 -24.49 13.38 -13.31
CA ALA A 74 -23.50 12.62 -12.55
C ALA A 74 -22.19 12.60 -13.34
N ALA A 75 -21.21 13.39 -12.88
CA ALA A 75 -19.86 13.25 -13.38
C ALA A 75 -19.48 11.78 -13.15
N PRO A 76 -18.87 11.10 -14.12
CA PRO A 76 -18.41 9.74 -13.90
C PRO A 76 -17.57 9.74 -12.62
N PRO A 77 -17.69 8.71 -11.75
CA PRO A 77 -16.87 8.63 -10.56
C PRO A 77 -15.40 8.78 -10.96
N PRO A 78 -14.57 9.44 -10.14
CA PRO A 78 -13.14 9.50 -10.42
C PRO A 78 -12.62 8.07 -10.63
N PRO A 79 -11.66 7.88 -11.55
CA PRO A 79 -11.07 6.57 -11.74
C PRO A 79 -10.54 6.05 -10.40
N PRO A 80 -10.61 4.72 -10.14
CA PRO A 80 -10.06 4.16 -8.93
C PRO A 80 -8.59 4.56 -8.79
N PRO A 81 -8.10 4.78 -7.55
CA PRO A 81 -6.71 5.13 -7.34
C PRO A 81 -5.81 4.02 -7.90
N VAL A 82 -4.76 4.43 -8.64
CA VAL A 82 -3.77 3.50 -9.18
C VAL A 82 -2.96 2.92 -8.02
N PRO A 83 -2.92 1.59 -7.83
CA PRO A 83 -2.14 0.97 -6.77
C PRO A 83 -0.65 1.25 -6.92
N ARG A 84 -0.02 1.74 -5.84
CA ARG A 84 1.42 2.05 -5.75
C ARG A 84 2.00 1.62 -4.41
N GLY A 85 1.53 0.51 -3.86
CA GLY A 85 2.09 -0.07 -2.64
C GLY A 85 3.54 -0.52 -2.86
N THR A 86 4.32 -0.54 -1.80
CA THR A 86 5.73 -0.98 -1.82
C THR A 86 5.96 -2.24 -1.00
N HIS A 87 5.04 -2.55 -0.09
CA HIS A 87 5.13 -3.72 0.77
C HIS A 87 4.57 -4.97 0.08
N TRP A 88 5.38 -6.03 0.03
CA TRP A 88 4.99 -7.36 -0.43
C TRP A 88 5.52 -8.42 0.54
N SER A 89 5.01 -9.64 0.45
CA SER A 89 5.55 -10.78 1.21
C SER A 89 5.35 -12.07 0.41
N TYR A 90 5.70 -13.20 1.01
CA TYR A 90 5.49 -14.53 0.42
C TYR A 90 4.14 -15.15 0.78
N GLU A 91 3.33 -14.51 1.63
CA GLU A 91 2.08 -15.08 2.15
C GLU A 91 0.96 -14.03 2.30
N GLY A 92 -0.27 -14.51 2.50
CA GLY A 92 -1.44 -13.66 2.74
C GLY A 92 -1.77 -12.70 1.58
N ASP A 93 -2.41 -11.58 1.92
CA ASP A 93 -2.92 -10.62 0.93
C ASP A 93 -1.83 -9.92 0.12
N SER A 94 -0.61 -9.86 0.66
CA SER A 94 0.57 -9.30 0.00
C SER A 94 1.46 -10.36 -0.68
N GLY A 95 0.97 -11.60 -0.76
CA GLY A 95 1.68 -12.75 -1.31
C GLY A 95 1.79 -12.78 -2.85
N PRO A 96 2.51 -13.76 -3.42
CA PRO A 96 2.85 -13.82 -4.84
C PRO A 96 1.67 -13.75 -5.81
N ALA A 97 0.52 -14.31 -5.43
CA ALA A 97 -0.71 -14.28 -6.25
C ALA A 97 -1.31 -12.86 -6.41
N ASN A 98 -0.88 -11.92 -5.57
CA ASN A 98 -1.41 -10.56 -5.52
C ASN A 98 -0.37 -9.47 -5.83
N TRP A 99 0.91 -9.80 -6.02
CA TRP A 99 1.97 -8.79 -6.24
C TRP A 99 1.61 -7.77 -7.34
N SER A 100 1.09 -8.22 -8.48
CA SER A 100 0.70 -7.30 -9.57
C SER A 100 -0.46 -6.35 -9.24
N LYS A 101 -1.21 -6.60 -8.17
CA LYS A 101 -2.32 -5.75 -7.70
C LYS A 101 -1.84 -4.71 -6.69
N ILE A 102 -0.67 -4.91 -6.07
CA ILE A 102 -0.11 -4.02 -5.05
C ILE A 102 0.45 -2.77 -5.71
N ASN A 103 1.15 -2.93 -6.83
CA ASN A 103 1.78 -1.86 -7.56
C ASN A 103 1.62 -2.07 -9.07
N VAL A 104 1.18 -1.02 -9.78
CA VAL A 104 1.05 -1.04 -11.24
C VAL A 104 2.38 -1.35 -11.95
N ASP A 105 3.50 -0.92 -11.36
CA ASP A 105 4.85 -1.17 -11.90
C ASP A 105 5.26 -2.65 -11.77
N TRP A 106 4.49 -3.46 -11.03
CA TRP A 106 4.70 -4.91 -10.85
C TRP A 106 3.75 -5.74 -11.72
N ALA A 107 3.14 -5.15 -12.75
CA ALA A 107 2.20 -5.83 -13.64
C ALA A 107 2.76 -7.16 -14.20
N LYS A 108 4.08 -7.21 -14.47
CA LYS A 108 4.77 -8.41 -14.96
C LYS A 108 4.67 -9.61 -14.02
N CYS A 109 4.51 -9.40 -12.72
CA CYS A 109 4.28 -10.49 -11.78
C CYS A 109 2.98 -11.27 -12.06
N GLY A 110 1.99 -10.63 -12.71
CA GLY A 110 0.68 -11.23 -13.01
C GLY A 110 0.44 -11.50 -14.51
N ASN A 111 1.04 -10.71 -15.42
CA ASN A 111 0.82 -10.84 -16.87
C ASN A 111 2.08 -11.22 -17.67
N GLY A 112 3.23 -11.42 -17.02
CA GLY A 112 4.44 -11.87 -17.67
C GLY A 112 4.31 -13.29 -18.23
N SER A 113 4.88 -13.54 -19.41
CA SER A 113 4.85 -14.84 -20.07
C SER A 113 6.17 -15.61 -19.97
N ARG A 114 7.23 -14.97 -19.48
CA ARG A 114 8.57 -15.55 -19.29
C ARG A 114 9.01 -15.44 -17.82
N GLN A 115 8.07 -15.70 -16.91
CA GLN A 115 8.30 -15.57 -15.47
C GLN A 115 9.13 -16.72 -14.90
N SER A 116 9.83 -16.45 -13.81
CA SER A 116 10.63 -17.40 -13.01
C SER A 116 10.11 -17.42 -11.56
N PRO A 117 10.33 -18.50 -10.80
CA PRO A 117 11.06 -19.73 -11.17
C PRO A 117 10.25 -20.66 -12.08
N ILE A 118 10.88 -21.71 -12.60
CA ILE A 118 10.21 -22.76 -13.40
C ILE A 118 10.55 -24.16 -12.89
N ASP A 119 9.70 -25.12 -13.24
CA ASP A 119 10.04 -26.53 -13.17
C ASP A 119 10.75 -26.92 -14.46
N ILE A 120 12.03 -27.21 -14.36
CA ILE A 120 12.89 -27.57 -15.49
C ILE A 120 12.65 -29.03 -15.82
N ARG A 121 12.02 -29.26 -16.97
CA ARG A 121 11.76 -30.58 -17.54
C ARG A 121 12.36 -30.65 -18.94
N ASP A 122 12.91 -31.81 -19.28
CA ASP A 122 13.33 -32.16 -20.64
C ASP A 122 14.26 -31.11 -21.30
N GLY A 123 15.35 -30.76 -20.61
CA GLY A 123 16.37 -29.86 -21.16
C GLY A 123 16.92 -30.37 -22.50
N MET A 124 16.94 -29.51 -23.51
CA MET A 124 17.54 -29.83 -24.79
C MET A 124 19.06 -29.85 -24.63
N LYS A 125 19.64 -31.05 -24.70
CA LYS A 125 21.09 -31.23 -24.71
C LYS A 125 21.69 -30.52 -25.91
N VAL A 126 22.55 -29.56 -25.63
CA VAL A 126 23.32 -28.86 -26.65
C VAL A 126 24.73 -28.66 -26.13
N GLU A 127 25.68 -28.52 -27.05
CA GLU A 127 27.02 -28.08 -26.69
C GLU A 127 26.97 -26.60 -26.31
N LEU A 128 26.82 -26.34 -25.01
CA LEU A 128 26.87 -25.01 -24.44
C LEU A 128 28.32 -24.60 -24.20
N GLU A 129 28.60 -23.32 -24.45
CA GLU A 129 29.81 -22.68 -23.94
C GLU A 129 29.86 -22.84 -22.41
N GLN A 130 31.03 -23.18 -21.87
CA GLN A 130 31.21 -23.23 -20.44
C GLN A 130 31.17 -21.82 -19.85
N ILE A 131 30.54 -21.67 -18.68
CA ILE A 131 30.61 -20.43 -17.92
C ILE A 131 32.05 -20.29 -17.41
N SER A 132 32.72 -19.20 -17.79
CA SER A 132 33.99 -18.81 -17.17
C SER A 132 33.70 -18.06 -15.88
N PHE A 133 34.39 -18.44 -14.81
CA PHE A 133 34.26 -17.82 -13.49
C PHE A 133 35.56 -17.11 -13.14
N ASP A 134 35.48 -15.81 -12.90
CA ASP A 134 36.57 -14.99 -12.37
C ASP A 134 36.11 -14.43 -11.01
N TYR A 135 36.04 -15.33 -10.04
CA TYR A 135 35.69 -15.01 -8.66
C TYR A 135 36.94 -15.08 -7.80
N HIS A 136 37.00 -14.19 -6.82
CA HIS A 136 38.11 -14.11 -5.89
C HIS A 136 37.63 -13.62 -4.51
N PRO A 137 38.43 -13.85 -3.44
CA PRO A 137 38.15 -13.31 -2.12
C PRO A 137 37.91 -11.80 -2.17
N SER A 138 36.81 -11.36 -1.57
CA SER A 138 36.30 -10.01 -1.72
C SER A 138 35.63 -9.49 -0.44
N SER A 139 35.55 -8.16 -0.31
CA SER A 139 34.77 -7.55 0.76
C SER A 139 33.28 -7.74 0.50
N PHE A 140 32.52 -7.89 1.57
CA PHE A 140 31.09 -8.15 1.50
C PHE A 140 30.33 -7.44 2.61
N ASN A 141 29.03 -7.38 2.45
CA ASN A 141 28.10 -6.98 3.51
C ASN A 141 26.93 -7.95 3.57
N VAL A 142 26.30 -8.06 4.75
CA VAL A 142 25.16 -8.96 4.97
C VAL A 142 24.00 -8.12 5.50
N VAL A 143 22.83 -8.26 4.88
CA VAL A 143 21.59 -7.64 5.31
C VAL A 143 20.49 -8.68 5.33
N ASP A 144 19.73 -8.74 6.41
CA ASP A 144 18.41 -9.35 6.40
C ASP A 144 17.43 -8.27 5.91
N ASN A 145 17.01 -8.34 4.66
CA ASN A 145 16.19 -7.29 4.05
C ASN A 145 14.68 -7.48 4.29
N GLY A 146 14.29 -8.35 5.23
CA GLY A 146 12.90 -8.68 5.49
C GLY A 146 12.28 -9.73 4.56
N HIS A 147 12.94 -10.06 3.45
CA HIS A 147 12.51 -11.08 2.48
C HIS A 147 13.51 -12.25 2.36
N THR A 148 14.79 -11.97 2.60
CA THR A 148 15.87 -12.94 2.57
C THR A 148 17.10 -12.40 3.32
N VAL A 149 18.10 -13.27 3.51
CA VAL A 149 19.45 -12.82 3.79
C VAL A 149 20.14 -12.54 2.46
N GLN A 150 20.53 -11.29 2.24
CA GLN A 150 21.23 -10.84 1.05
C GLN A 150 22.66 -10.46 1.39
N VAL A 151 23.59 -10.87 0.53
CA VAL A 151 25.02 -10.61 0.67
C VAL A 151 25.47 -9.79 -0.53
N GLY A 152 25.82 -8.52 -0.29
CA GLY A 152 26.45 -7.68 -1.31
C GLY A 152 27.93 -8.03 -1.44
N VAL A 153 28.42 -8.19 -2.67
CA VAL A 153 29.82 -8.53 -2.95
C VAL A 153 30.45 -7.40 -3.75
N SER A 154 31.61 -6.90 -3.30
CA SER A 154 32.37 -5.86 -3.98
C SER A 154 33.59 -6.45 -4.67
N GLY A 155 34.33 -5.63 -5.43
CA GLY A 155 35.71 -5.97 -5.83
C GLY A 155 35.87 -6.61 -7.21
N GLY A 156 34.82 -6.67 -8.04
CA GLY A 156 34.95 -7.09 -9.44
C GLY A 156 35.01 -8.60 -9.63
N ASN A 157 33.97 -9.31 -9.18
CA ASN A 157 33.81 -10.74 -9.44
C ASN A 157 32.94 -10.94 -10.68
N TYR A 158 33.36 -11.76 -11.64
CA TYR A 158 32.67 -11.88 -12.93
C TYR A 158 32.33 -13.31 -13.31
N ILE A 159 31.25 -13.44 -14.09
CA ILE A 159 31.04 -14.58 -14.97
C ILE A 159 31.13 -14.12 -16.42
N THR A 160 31.67 -14.95 -17.30
CA THR A 160 31.57 -14.77 -18.75
C THR A 160 30.82 -15.94 -19.37
N VAL A 161 29.76 -15.64 -20.11
CA VAL A 161 28.89 -16.62 -20.77
C VAL A 161 28.28 -15.99 -22.03
N GLN A 162 28.21 -16.74 -23.14
CA GLN A 162 27.73 -16.25 -24.43
C GLN A 162 28.47 -14.97 -24.87
N ASN A 163 29.80 -14.98 -24.72
CA ASN A 163 30.68 -13.84 -24.99
C ASN A 163 30.31 -12.53 -24.26
N ARG A 164 29.61 -12.64 -23.12
CA ARG A 164 29.21 -11.48 -22.31
C ARG A 164 29.67 -11.65 -20.88
N MET A 165 30.21 -10.57 -20.34
CA MET A 165 30.74 -10.50 -18.98
C MET A 165 29.71 -9.84 -18.06
N PHE A 166 29.41 -10.48 -16.93
CA PHE A 166 28.48 -9.98 -15.92
C PHE A 166 29.17 -9.95 -14.57
N GLU A 167 29.12 -8.80 -13.90
CA GLU A 167 29.67 -8.62 -12.55
C GLU A 167 28.67 -9.13 -11.51
N LEU A 168 29.14 -9.95 -10.57
CA LEU A 168 28.40 -10.36 -9.38
C LEU A 168 28.15 -9.15 -8.49
N GLN A 169 26.87 -8.85 -8.25
CA GLN A 169 26.45 -7.73 -7.40
C GLN A 169 26.12 -8.21 -5.98
N GLN A 170 25.41 -9.33 -5.91
CA GLN A 170 24.93 -9.89 -4.65
C GLN A 170 24.59 -11.37 -4.82
N PHE A 171 24.46 -12.08 -3.70
CA PHE A 171 23.73 -13.33 -3.65
C PHE A 171 22.77 -13.39 -2.47
N HIS A 172 21.74 -14.23 -2.56
CA HIS A 172 20.73 -14.39 -1.52
C HIS A 172 20.13 -15.79 -1.54
N PHE A 173 19.30 -16.09 -0.54
CA PHE A 173 18.84 -17.45 -0.25
C PHE A 173 17.31 -17.58 -0.33
N HIS A 174 16.84 -18.72 -0.82
CA HIS A 174 15.43 -19.10 -0.73
C HIS A 174 15.25 -20.48 -0.12
N ARG A 175 14.13 -20.66 0.60
CA ARG A 175 13.66 -21.90 1.17
C ARG A 175 12.14 -22.04 0.98
N PRO A 176 11.64 -23.17 0.42
CA PRO A 176 12.41 -24.21 -0.28
C PRO A 176 13.12 -23.65 -1.53
N SER A 177 13.79 -24.49 -2.33
CA SER A 177 14.29 -24.01 -3.63
C SER A 177 13.16 -23.45 -4.49
N GLU A 178 13.41 -22.33 -5.15
CA GLU A 178 12.46 -21.74 -6.09
C GLU A 178 12.34 -22.60 -7.35
N GLU A 179 13.46 -22.98 -7.95
CA GLU A 179 13.49 -23.89 -9.10
C GLU A 179 13.16 -25.33 -8.68
N ARG A 180 12.62 -26.08 -9.65
CA ARG A 180 12.47 -27.54 -9.56
C ARG A 180 13.13 -28.20 -10.75
N ILE A 181 13.61 -29.43 -10.55
CA ILE A 181 14.13 -30.29 -11.61
C ILE A 181 13.25 -31.53 -11.70
N ASN A 182 12.57 -31.72 -12.82
CA ASN A 182 11.63 -32.84 -13.03
C ASN A 182 10.60 -32.97 -11.90
N GLY A 183 10.05 -31.85 -11.44
CA GLY A 183 9.07 -31.78 -10.35
C GLY A 183 9.66 -31.85 -8.94
N LYS A 184 10.95 -32.20 -8.80
CA LYS A 184 11.66 -32.30 -7.52
C LYS A 184 12.11 -30.91 -7.05
N ALA A 185 11.69 -30.53 -5.85
CA ALA A 185 12.23 -29.39 -5.12
C ALA A 185 13.49 -29.79 -4.32
N PHE A 186 14.33 -28.81 -4.03
CA PHE A 186 15.51 -28.93 -3.18
C PHE A 186 15.25 -28.19 -1.85
N GLU A 187 16.08 -28.44 -0.84
CA GLU A 187 15.85 -27.89 0.49
C GLU A 187 15.96 -26.36 0.47
N MET A 188 16.96 -25.82 -0.24
CA MET A 188 17.17 -24.39 -0.41
C MET A 188 17.78 -24.10 -1.79
N VAL A 189 17.89 -22.83 -2.16
CA VAL A 189 18.69 -22.37 -3.30
C VAL A 189 19.43 -21.08 -2.94
N VAL A 190 20.63 -20.90 -3.50
CA VAL A 190 21.34 -19.61 -3.51
C VAL A 190 21.24 -19.03 -4.92
N HIS A 191 20.80 -17.78 -5.02
CA HIS A 191 20.80 -17.03 -6.28
C HIS A 191 21.92 -16.01 -6.26
N LEU A 192 22.88 -16.14 -7.18
CA LEU A 192 23.94 -15.17 -7.40
C LEU A 192 23.52 -14.26 -8.56
N VAL A 193 23.30 -12.97 -8.28
CA VAL A 193 22.77 -11.99 -9.23
C VAL A 193 23.91 -11.17 -9.81
N HIS A 194 23.98 -11.18 -11.14
CA HIS A 194 24.99 -10.49 -11.91
C HIS A 194 24.37 -9.44 -12.84
N ARG A 195 25.17 -8.46 -13.23
CA ARG A 195 24.78 -7.41 -14.18
C ARG A 195 25.94 -7.07 -15.12
N ASP A 196 25.65 -6.83 -16.39
CA ASP A 196 26.65 -6.33 -17.34
C ASP A 196 26.62 -4.79 -17.48
N ALA A 197 27.51 -4.25 -18.30
CA ALA A 197 27.65 -2.82 -18.53
C ALA A 197 26.39 -2.17 -19.13
N GLU A 198 25.57 -2.92 -19.87
CA GLU A 198 24.30 -2.45 -20.43
C GLU A 198 23.11 -2.65 -19.48
N GLY A 199 23.36 -3.12 -18.25
CA GLY A 199 22.33 -3.30 -17.24
C GLY A 199 21.52 -4.59 -17.38
N ARG A 200 21.89 -5.50 -18.28
CA ARG A 200 21.25 -6.81 -18.44
C ARG A 200 21.64 -7.71 -17.28
N GLN A 201 20.70 -8.53 -16.81
CA GLN A 201 20.91 -9.37 -15.63
C GLN A 201 21.12 -10.84 -15.98
N ALA A 202 21.97 -11.51 -15.20
CA ALA A 202 22.14 -12.95 -15.21
C ALA A 202 22.08 -13.49 -13.78
N VAL A 203 21.40 -14.61 -13.58
CA VAL A 203 21.28 -15.27 -12.27
C VAL A 203 21.84 -16.68 -12.38
N LEU A 204 22.81 -16.97 -11.51
CA LEU A 204 23.31 -18.32 -11.29
C LEU A 204 22.62 -18.90 -10.05
N ALA A 205 21.89 -19.99 -10.23
CA ALA A 205 21.19 -20.67 -9.14
C ALA A 205 21.96 -21.92 -8.71
N LEU A 206 22.30 -21.98 -7.43
CA LEU A 206 22.95 -23.12 -6.77
C LEU A 206 21.92 -23.83 -5.88
N LEU A 207 21.39 -24.95 -6.36
CA LEU A 207 20.45 -25.78 -5.59
C LEU A 207 21.18 -26.39 -4.40
N LEU A 208 20.57 -26.31 -3.20
CA LEU A 208 21.17 -26.82 -1.97
C LEU A 208 20.48 -28.10 -1.49
N GLU A 209 21.29 -29.09 -1.14
CA GLU A 209 20.83 -30.32 -0.49
C GLU A 209 21.56 -30.58 0.83
N ARG A 210 20.93 -31.39 1.68
CA ARG A 210 21.49 -31.73 2.99
C ARG A 210 22.77 -32.54 2.81
N GLY A 211 23.86 -32.10 3.42
CA GLY A 211 25.15 -32.79 3.36
C GLY A 211 26.17 -32.20 4.33
N THR A 212 27.41 -32.05 3.89
CA THR A 212 28.48 -31.45 4.69
C THR A 212 28.26 -29.94 4.89
N PRO A 213 28.79 -29.33 5.96
CA PRO A 213 28.76 -27.89 6.12
C PRO A 213 29.40 -27.15 4.94
N GLN A 214 28.78 -26.06 4.50
CA GLN A 214 29.34 -25.19 3.46
C GLN A 214 30.02 -23.97 4.13
N ALA A 215 31.29 -23.72 3.83
CA ALA A 215 32.12 -22.71 4.51
C ALA A 215 31.61 -21.27 4.31
N THR A 216 31.38 -20.86 3.06
CA THR A 216 30.81 -19.55 2.70
C THR A 216 29.48 -19.27 3.41
N ILE A 217 28.56 -20.22 3.45
CA ILE A 217 27.27 -20.09 4.16
C ILE A 217 27.52 -19.91 5.66
N GLN A 218 28.48 -20.65 6.24
CA GLN A 218 28.84 -20.48 7.64
C GLN A 218 29.41 -19.08 7.91
N THR A 219 30.25 -18.56 7.02
CA THR A 219 30.79 -17.20 7.10
C THR A 219 29.67 -16.17 7.09
N VAL A 220 28.66 -16.33 6.23
CA VAL A 220 27.49 -15.43 6.22
C VAL A 220 26.71 -15.56 7.53
N TRP A 221 26.45 -16.78 8.03
CA TRP A 221 25.68 -17.00 9.26
C TRP A 221 26.37 -16.43 10.50
N ASN A 222 27.70 -16.46 10.54
CA ASN A 222 28.50 -15.86 11.61
C ASN A 222 28.45 -14.32 11.60
N ASN A 223 28.00 -13.71 10.50
CA ASN A 223 27.97 -12.26 10.29
C ASN A 223 26.55 -11.74 9.97
N LEU A 224 25.50 -12.46 10.41
CA LEU A 224 24.13 -11.99 10.30
C LEU A 224 23.92 -10.74 11.18
N PRO A 225 23.17 -9.73 10.70
CA PRO A 225 22.74 -8.62 11.55
C PRO A 225 21.82 -9.12 12.67
N LEU A 226 21.79 -8.38 13.78
CA LEU A 226 20.90 -8.68 14.90
C LEU A 226 19.45 -8.27 14.59
N GLU A 227 19.27 -7.20 13.82
CA GLU A 227 17.96 -6.69 13.40
C GLU A 227 17.80 -6.69 11.88
N LYS A 228 16.55 -6.78 11.43
CA LYS A 228 16.22 -6.64 10.00
C LYS A 228 16.54 -5.24 9.52
N PHE A 229 16.93 -5.13 8.26
CA PHE A 229 17.29 -3.89 7.57
C PHE A 229 18.57 -3.21 8.08
N GLU A 230 19.26 -3.81 9.05
CA GLU A 230 20.64 -3.45 9.39
C GLU A 230 21.61 -4.15 8.45
N THR A 231 22.70 -3.45 8.12
CA THR A 231 23.76 -3.99 7.26
C THR A 231 25.02 -4.22 8.08
N MET A 232 25.49 -5.47 8.09
CA MET A 232 26.78 -5.85 8.67
C MET A 232 27.88 -5.76 7.63
N HIS A 233 29.03 -5.20 8.01
CA HIS A 233 30.22 -5.07 7.16
C HIS A 233 31.42 -5.78 7.81
N PRO A 234 31.60 -7.09 7.58
CA PRO A 234 32.73 -7.82 8.14
C PRO A 234 34.07 -7.33 7.59
N THR A 235 35.13 -7.41 8.41
CA THR A 235 36.50 -7.05 7.99
C THR A 235 37.25 -8.21 7.31
N ILE A 236 36.69 -9.42 7.38
CA ILE A 236 37.18 -10.60 6.67
C ILE A 236 36.72 -10.58 5.21
N LEU A 237 37.42 -11.34 4.36
CA LEU A 237 37.02 -11.55 2.98
C LEU A 237 36.15 -12.80 2.86
N LEU A 238 35.25 -12.79 1.88
CA LEU A 238 34.44 -13.94 1.47
C LEU A 238 34.82 -14.29 0.03
N ASP A 239 35.03 -15.57 -0.25
CA ASP A 239 35.28 -16.07 -1.59
C ASP A 239 34.01 -16.74 -2.15
N PRO A 240 33.33 -16.14 -3.15
CA PRO A 240 32.15 -16.73 -3.77
C PRO A 240 32.46 -18.03 -4.54
N ALA A 241 33.72 -18.24 -4.96
CA ALA A 241 34.12 -19.43 -5.71
C ALA A 241 33.97 -20.72 -4.90
N GLU A 242 34.10 -20.63 -3.57
CA GLU A 242 33.94 -21.77 -2.65
C GLU A 242 32.53 -22.38 -2.65
N MET A 243 31.51 -21.65 -3.10
CA MET A 243 30.15 -22.17 -3.26
C MET A 243 29.96 -22.98 -4.54
N LEU A 244 30.83 -22.83 -5.53
CA LEU A 244 30.58 -23.40 -6.85
C LEU A 244 30.77 -24.93 -6.84
N PRO A 245 29.83 -25.72 -7.42
CA PRO A 245 29.88 -27.19 -7.38
C PRO A 245 30.89 -27.77 -8.37
N ALA A 246 31.71 -28.75 -7.98
CA ALA A 246 32.85 -29.24 -8.78
C ALA A 246 32.58 -29.43 -10.29
N ARG A 247 31.41 -29.99 -10.67
CA ARG A 247 30.94 -30.00 -12.05
C ARG A 247 30.12 -28.75 -12.35
N ARG A 248 30.46 -28.10 -13.46
CA ARG A 248 29.88 -26.81 -13.87
C ARG A 248 28.76 -26.95 -14.90
N ASP A 249 28.18 -28.14 -15.03
CA ASP A 249 27.07 -28.37 -15.95
C ASP A 249 25.81 -27.64 -15.49
N TYR A 250 25.04 -27.06 -16.41
CA TYR A 250 23.93 -26.20 -16.07
C TYR A 250 22.77 -26.26 -17.08
N TYR A 251 21.58 -25.93 -16.59
CA TYR A 251 20.43 -25.57 -17.40
C TYR A 251 20.44 -24.07 -17.68
N THR A 252 19.99 -23.64 -18.85
CA THR A 252 19.83 -22.21 -19.14
C THR A 252 18.56 -21.87 -19.90
N TYR A 253 17.97 -20.74 -19.53
CA TYR A 253 16.77 -20.17 -20.15
C TYR A 253 16.70 -18.65 -19.89
N MET A 254 15.91 -17.95 -20.70
CA MET A 254 15.55 -16.55 -20.43
C MET A 254 14.25 -16.48 -19.60
N GLY A 255 14.34 -15.84 -18.45
CA GLY A 255 13.30 -15.75 -17.43
C GLY A 255 13.07 -14.32 -16.91
N SER A 256 12.78 -14.22 -15.62
CA SER A 256 12.50 -12.97 -14.91
C SER A 256 13.18 -12.97 -13.54
N MET A 257 13.13 -11.83 -12.83
CA MET A 257 13.30 -11.82 -11.37
C MET A 257 12.15 -12.63 -10.71
N THR A 258 12.44 -13.25 -9.57
CA THR A 258 11.47 -14.05 -8.79
C THR A 258 10.78 -13.26 -7.68
N GLU A 259 11.14 -11.99 -7.53
CA GLU A 259 10.50 -11.02 -6.66
C GLU A 259 10.00 -9.80 -7.47
N PRO A 260 9.07 -8.99 -6.94
CA PRO A 260 8.64 -7.76 -7.58
C PRO A 260 9.82 -6.84 -7.91
N PRO A 261 9.86 -6.22 -9.10
CA PRO A 261 8.78 -6.06 -10.08
C PRO A 261 8.62 -7.23 -11.07
N CYS A 262 9.29 -8.36 -10.85
CA CYS A 262 9.26 -9.55 -11.71
C CYS A 262 9.68 -9.27 -13.16
N SER A 263 10.65 -8.34 -13.34
CA SER A 263 11.19 -7.95 -14.64
C SER A 263 11.69 -9.14 -15.43
N GLU A 264 11.23 -9.27 -16.68
CA GLU A 264 11.67 -10.30 -17.63
C GLU A 264 13.00 -9.91 -18.30
N GLY A 265 13.60 -10.85 -19.04
CA GLY A 265 14.88 -10.61 -19.74
C GLY A 265 16.11 -10.97 -18.92
N VAL A 266 15.92 -11.78 -17.87
CA VAL A 266 17.01 -12.29 -17.01
C VAL A 266 17.55 -13.60 -17.59
N LEU A 267 18.86 -13.69 -17.78
CA LEU A 267 19.52 -14.94 -18.17
C LEU A 267 19.65 -15.85 -16.94
N TRP A 268 18.98 -17.00 -16.94
CA TRP A 268 19.09 -17.97 -15.86
C TRP A 268 20.08 -19.07 -16.21
N MET A 269 20.90 -19.45 -15.23
CA MET A 269 21.82 -20.58 -15.25
C MET A 269 21.63 -21.37 -13.96
N VAL A 270 21.05 -22.56 -14.04
CA VAL A 270 20.77 -23.41 -12.88
C VAL A 270 21.76 -24.56 -12.87
N MET A 271 22.65 -24.61 -11.88
CA MET A 271 23.68 -25.65 -11.80
C MET A 271 23.04 -27.02 -11.57
N LYS A 272 23.46 -28.01 -12.36
CA LYS A 272 22.94 -29.39 -12.32
C LYS A 272 23.39 -30.14 -11.07
N GLN A 273 24.64 -29.90 -10.65
CA GLN A 273 25.15 -30.48 -9.41
C GLN A 273 24.72 -29.62 -8.21
N PRO A 274 23.95 -30.17 -7.26
CA PRO A 274 23.62 -29.48 -6.03
C PRO A 274 24.86 -29.23 -5.16
N VAL A 275 24.82 -28.15 -4.40
CA VAL A 275 25.81 -27.83 -3.37
C VAL A 275 25.30 -28.36 -2.04
N GLN A 276 26.19 -28.96 -1.26
CA GLN A 276 25.83 -29.47 0.05
C GLN A 276 25.89 -28.36 1.10
N ALA A 277 24.91 -28.32 2.00
CA ALA A 277 24.98 -27.56 3.23
C ALA A 277 24.47 -28.42 4.39
N SER A 278 24.97 -28.17 5.60
CA SER A 278 24.59 -28.99 6.75
C SER A 278 23.12 -28.77 7.15
N PRO A 279 22.45 -29.79 7.71
CA PRO A 279 21.11 -29.63 8.26
C PRO A 279 21.00 -28.49 9.28
N ALA A 280 22.07 -28.22 10.05
CA ALA A 280 22.10 -27.12 11.02
C ALA A 280 22.08 -25.74 10.35
N GLN A 281 22.85 -25.56 9.27
CA GLN A 281 22.86 -24.31 8.49
C GLN A 281 21.51 -24.05 7.84
N MET A 282 20.88 -25.10 7.28
CA MET A 282 19.55 -25.01 6.68
C MET A 282 18.47 -24.74 7.73
N ALA A 283 18.58 -25.35 8.91
CA ALA A 283 17.67 -25.11 10.02
C ALA A 283 17.74 -23.67 10.53
N LEU A 284 18.93 -23.07 10.60
CA LEU A 284 19.10 -21.67 10.98
C LEU A 284 18.30 -20.76 10.03
N PHE A 285 18.49 -20.93 8.72
CA PHE A 285 17.75 -20.14 7.74
C PHE A 285 16.24 -20.36 7.82
N SER A 286 15.80 -21.61 8.01
CA SER A 286 14.36 -21.94 8.11
C SER A 286 13.65 -21.27 9.29
N ARG A 287 14.38 -20.89 10.35
CA ARG A 287 13.82 -20.15 11.50
C ARG A 287 13.63 -18.67 11.18
N LEU A 288 14.49 -18.10 10.33
CA LEU A 288 14.36 -16.73 9.84
C LEU A 288 13.27 -16.64 8.76
N TYR A 289 13.29 -17.60 7.83
CA TYR A 289 12.44 -17.67 6.65
C TYR A 289 11.90 -19.10 6.45
N PRO A 290 10.73 -19.43 7.04
CA PRO A 290 10.10 -20.74 6.84
C PRO A 290 9.72 -20.98 5.37
N LEU A 291 9.21 -19.93 4.73
CA LEU A 291 8.83 -19.87 3.32
C LEU A 291 9.18 -18.50 2.76
N ASN A 292 10.12 -18.47 1.81
CA ASN A 292 10.41 -17.26 1.02
C ASN A 292 10.63 -17.60 -0.47
N ALA A 293 9.91 -18.59 -0.98
CA ALA A 293 10.00 -19.04 -2.36
C ALA A 293 8.72 -18.68 -3.13
N ARG A 294 8.87 -18.03 -4.29
CA ARG A 294 7.77 -17.81 -5.23
C ARG A 294 7.33 -19.16 -5.83
N PRO A 295 6.03 -19.39 -6.02
CA PRO A 295 5.54 -20.57 -6.73
C PRO A 295 6.10 -20.68 -8.16
N ILE A 296 6.24 -21.91 -8.64
CA ILE A 296 6.63 -22.21 -10.03
C ILE A 296 5.70 -21.53 -11.03
N GLN A 297 6.30 -20.93 -12.05
CA GLN A 297 5.62 -20.26 -13.14
C GLN A 297 5.54 -21.17 -14.38
N PRO A 298 4.50 -21.04 -15.21
CA PRO A 298 4.37 -21.83 -16.44
C PRO A 298 5.58 -21.65 -17.38
N ALA A 299 6.11 -22.76 -17.90
CA ALA A 299 7.24 -22.71 -18.85
C ALA A 299 6.88 -22.03 -20.18
N ASN A 300 5.59 -22.01 -20.57
CA ASN A 300 5.09 -21.33 -21.78
C ASN A 300 5.87 -21.67 -23.07
N GLY A 301 6.25 -22.94 -23.23
CA GLY A 301 6.98 -23.42 -24.41
C GLY A 301 8.41 -22.89 -24.54
N ARG A 302 8.99 -22.29 -23.48
CA ARG A 302 10.39 -21.88 -23.47
C ARG A 302 11.30 -23.07 -23.72
N ILE A 303 12.23 -22.91 -24.66
CA ILE A 303 13.33 -23.84 -24.84
C ILE A 303 14.29 -23.68 -23.66
N ILE A 304 14.47 -24.76 -22.91
CA ILE A 304 15.49 -24.88 -21.88
C ILE A 304 16.64 -25.67 -22.50
N LYS A 305 17.84 -25.10 -22.48
CA LYS A 305 19.05 -25.79 -22.92
C LYS A 305 19.73 -26.41 -21.72
N GLU A 306 20.38 -27.56 -21.88
CA GLU A 306 21.26 -28.13 -20.87
C GLU A 306 22.64 -28.42 -21.47
N SER A 307 23.69 -28.19 -20.69
CA SER A 307 25.04 -28.61 -21.06
C SER A 307 25.19 -30.13 -20.92
N ASN A 308 26.07 -30.67 -21.76
CA ASN A 308 26.44 -32.10 -21.76
C ASN A 308 27.23 -32.49 -20.52
#